data_AF-A0A1Q7IZA3-F1
#
_entry.id   AF-A0A1Q7IZA3-F1
#
_cell.length_a   1.000
_cell.length_b   1.000
_cell.length_c   1.000
_cell.angle_alpha   90.00
_cell.angle_beta   90.00
_cell.angle_gamma   90.00
#
_symmetry.space_group_name_H-M   'P 1'
#
loop_
_entity.id
_entity.type
_entity.pdbx_description
1 polymer ?
#
loop_
_entity_poly.entity_id
_entity_poly.type
_entity_poly.pdbx_seq_one_letter_code
_entity_poly.pdbx_strand_id
1 'polypeptide(L)'
;MTVQQSDLKLDGNAIGGLLREIFTMEMTAAEGTCSSCGKVHAVGQVEVYMNAPGVVVRCPACGQVQMRIVKGGGRYWLDLSGIRCLEFSSD
;
A
#
# COMPACT_ATOMS: atom_id res chain seq x y z
N MET A 1 -31.03 0.69 -2.16
CA MET A 1 -30.23 1.13 -1.00
C MET A 1 -28.87 1.56 -1.53
N THR A 2 -28.64 2.87 -1.64
CA THR A 2 -27.38 3.41 -2.14
C THR A 2 -26.43 3.48 -0.96
N VAL A 3 -25.37 2.66 -0.96
CA VAL A 3 -24.31 2.76 0.04
C VAL A 3 -23.58 4.08 -0.25
N GLN A 4 -23.74 5.07 0.63
CA GLN A 4 -22.83 6.22 0.69
C GLN A 4 -21.50 5.69 1.22
N GLN A 5 -20.62 5.30 0.30
CA GLN A 5 -19.32 4.76 0.60
C GLN A 5 -18.37 5.95 0.85
N SER A 6 -18.26 6.37 2.11
CA SER A 6 -17.26 7.36 2.50
C SER A 6 -15.86 6.83 2.16
N ASP A 7 -15.04 7.68 1.56
CA ASP A 7 -13.61 7.42 1.34
C ASP A 7 -12.91 7.31 2.70
N LEU A 8 -12.94 6.10 3.29
CA LEU A 8 -12.16 5.75 4.47
C LEU A 8 -10.69 5.72 4.08
N LYS A 9 -10.07 6.90 4.10
CA LYS A 9 -8.62 7.09 4.06
C LYS A 9 -8.04 6.54 5.35
N LEU A 10 -7.27 5.47 5.22
CA LEU A 10 -6.55 4.83 6.32
C LEU A 10 -5.05 5.02 6.13
N ASP A 11 -4.27 4.89 7.20
CA ASP A 11 -2.82 4.84 7.07
C ASP A 11 -2.33 3.42 6.72
N GLY A 12 -1.05 3.29 6.38
CA GLY A 12 -0.43 2.04 5.97
C GLY A 12 -0.40 0.95 7.03
N ASN A 13 -0.53 1.28 8.31
CA ASN A 13 -0.58 0.27 9.38
C ASN A 13 -1.86 -0.57 9.27
N ALA A 14 -2.93 0.00 8.70
CA ALA A 14 -4.19 -0.70 8.52
C ALA A 14 -4.09 -1.93 7.59
N ILE A 15 -3.02 -2.04 6.80
CA ILE A 15 -2.74 -3.20 5.93
C ILE A 15 -1.58 -4.07 6.42
N GLY A 16 -1.09 -3.87 7.66
CA GLY A 16 0.02 -4.64 8.20
C GLY A 16 -0.22 -6.16 8.20
N GLY A 17 -1.44 -6.59 8.54
CA GLY A 17 -1.83 -8.01 8.45
C GLY A 17 -1.74 -8.56 7.03
N LEU A 18 -2.25 -7.82 6.04
CA LEU A 18 -2.18 -8.20 4.62
C LEU A 18 -0.74 -8.25 4.11
N LEU A 19 0.09 -7.28 4.50
CA LEU A 19 1.50 -7.26 4.13
C LEU A 19 2.26 -8.45 4.72
N ARG A 20 1.93 -8.84 5.96
CA ARG A 20 2.51 -10.02 6.61
C ARG A 20 2.11 -11.34 5.94
N GLU A 21 0.90 -11.42 5.37
CA GLU A 21 0.49 -12.57 4.54
C GLU A 21 1.35 -12.71 3.26
N ILE A 22 1.84 -11.60 2.69
CA ILE A 22 2.59 -11.58 1.42
C ILE A 22 4.11 -11.72 1.65
N PHE A 23 4.66 -10.92 2.56
CA PHE A 23 6.11 -10.79 2.74
C PHE A 23 6.65 -11.56 3.95
N THR A 24 5.80 -12.11 4.81
CA THR A 24 6.13 -12.78 6.09
C THR A 24 6.80 -11.90 7.17
N MET A 25 7.36 -10.75 6.78
CA MET A 25 7.99 -9.75 7.64
C MET A 25 7.02 -8.62 8.01
N GLU A 26 7.42 -7.82 9.01
CA GLU A 26 6.79 -6.53 9.29
C GLU A 26 7.20 -5.55 8.18
N MET A 27 6.24 -5.01 7.44
CA MET A 27 6.49 -4.16 6.27
C MET A 27 6.01 -2.72 6.46
N THR A 28 5.36 -2.38 7.57
CA THR A 28 4.91 -1.00 7.80
C THR A 28 6.10 -0.06 8.02
N ALA A 29 7.22 -0.57 8.52
CA ALA A 29 8.49 0.16 8.58
C ALA A 29 9.26 0.23 7.25
N ALA A 30 8.87 -0.53 6.22
CA ALA A 30 9.55 -0.52 4.93
C ALA A 30 9.48 0.87 4.28
N GLU A 31 10.54 1.30 3.60
CA GLU A 31 10.60 2.61 2.94
C GLU A 31 10.42 2.47 1.42
N GLY A 32 9.44 3.19 0.88
CA GLY A 32 9.16 3.25 -0.55
C GLY A 32 9.58 4.59 -1.15
N THR A 33 10.38 4.55 -2.22
CA THR A 33 10.66 5.73 -3.06
C THR A 33 9.59 5.88 -4.14
N CYS A 34 8.84 6.98 -4.14
CA CYS A 34 7.80 7.23 -5.14
C CYS A 34 8.41 7.38 -6.54
N SER A 35 7.92 6.62 -7.53
CA SER A 35 8.42 6.70 -8.91
C SER A 35 8.09 8.04 -9.59
N SER A 36 7.03 8.72 -9.16
CA SER A 36 6.57 10.00 -9.70
C SER A 36 7.29 11.22 -9.11
N CYS A 37 7.30 11.38 -7.77
CA CYS A 37 7.87 12.58 -7.13
C CYS A 37 9.22 12.36 -6.45
N GLY A 38 9.70 11.12 -6.35
CA GLY A 38 10.99 10.77 -5.75
C GLY A 38 11.07 10.85 -4.23
N LYS A 39 10.01 11.27 -3.52
CA LYS A 39 10.00 11.28 -2.05
C LYS A 39 9.96 9.86 -1.49
N VAL A 40 10.63 9.69 -0.35
CA VAL A 40 10.67 8.45 0.43
C VAL A 40 9.64 8.55 1.55
N HIS A 41 8.85 7.48 1.71
CA HIS A 41 7.88 7.36 2.80
C HIS A 41 7.90 5.93 3.34
N ALA A 42 7.80 5.79 4.66
CA ALA A 42 7.49 4.51 5.27
C ALA A 42 6.12 4.03 4.78
N VAL A 43 5.98 2.73 4.49
CA VAL A 43 4.73 2.12 4.03
C VAL A 43 3.62 2.37 5.04
N GLY A 44 3.90 2.36 6.35
CA GLY A 44 2.94 2.68 7.41
C GLY A 44 2.39 4.11 7.38
N GLN A 45 3.06 5.04 6.70
CA GLN A 45 2.67 6.45 6.61
C GLN A 45 1.93 6.83 5.32
N VAL A 46 1.70 5.87 4.43
CA VAL A 46 1.02 6.10 3.15
C VAL A 46 -0.49 6.21 3.31
N GLU A 47 -1.16 6.76 2.31
CA GLU A 47 -2.63 6.83 2.27
C GLU A 47 -3.19 5.57 1.63
N VAL A 48 -4.00 4.83 2.38
CA VAL A 48 -4.60 3.56 1.99
C VAL A 48 -6.10 3.73 1.74
N TYR A 49 -6.54 3.16 0.63
CA TYR A 49 -7.93 3.08 0.22
C TYR A 49 -8.30 1.60 0.03
N MET A 50 -9.23 1.11 0.85
CA MET A 50 -9.69 -0.30 0.83
C MET A 50 -11.00 -0.49 0.06
N ASN A 51 -11.51 0.56 -0.60
CA ASN A 51 -12.83 0.60 -1.22
C ASN A 51 -12.88 0.10 -2.69
N ALA A 52 -11.76 -0.41 -3.21
CA ALA A 52 -11.68 -1.03 -4.55
C ALA A 52 -11.72 -2.58 -4.39
N PRO A 53 -11.76 -3.39 -5.47
CA PRO A 53 -11.56 -4.85 -5.38
C PRO A 53 -10.18 -5.29 -4.83
N GLY A 54 -9.46 -4.37 -4.16
CA GLY A 54 -8.17 -4.54 -3.54
C GLY A 54 -7.79 -3.28 -2.73
N VAL A 55 -6.57 -3.29 -2.22
CA VAL A 55 -5.95 -2.18 -1.49
C VAL A 55 -5.20 -1.29 -2.48
N VAL A 56 -5.43 0.02 -2.40
CA VAL A 56 -4.65 1.01 -3.15
C VAL A 56 -3.91 1.91 -2.17
N VAL A 57 -2.60 2.02 -2.38
CA VAL A 57 -1.68 2.81 -1.58
C VAL A 57 -1.18 3.98 -2.42
N ARG A 58 -1.34 5.20 -1.90
CA ARG A 58 -0.95 6.45 -2.58
C ARG A 58 0.18 7.16 -1.83
N CYS A 59 1.01 7.86 -2.59
CA CYS A 59 2.04 8.73 -2.06
C CYS A 59 1.38 9.90 -1.32
N PRO A 60 1.67 10.12 -0.02
CA PRO A 60 1.06 11.22 0.74
C PRO A 60 1.51 12.60 0.22
N ALA A 61 2.64 12.68 -0.49
CA ALA A 61 3.14 13.94 -1.02
C ALA A 61 2.57 14.36 -2.37
N CYS A 62 2.15 13.42 -3.23
CA CYS A 62 1.69 13.75 -4.59
C CYS A 62 0.39 13.04 -5.00
N GLY A 63 -0.16 12.18 -4.16
CA GLY A 63 -1.41 11.45 -4.41
C GLY A 63 -1.32 10.35 -5.49
N GLN A 64 -0.16 10.18 -6.15
CA GLN A 64 0.04 9.12 -7.14
C GLN A 64 0.04 7.74 -6.50
N VAL A 65 -0.46 6.75 -7.24
CA VAL A 65 -0.53 5.37 -6.76
C VAL A 65 0.88 4.78 -6.68
N GLN A 66 1.27 4.33 -5.50
CA GLN A 66 2.54 3.66 -5.26
C GLN A 66 2.41 2.14 -5.35
N MET A 67 1.33 1.58 -4.78
CA MET A 67 1.15 0.14 -4.69
C MET A 67 -0.33 -0.25 -4.81
N ARG A 68 -0.61 -1.42 -5.40
CA ARG A 68 -1.94 -2.04 -5.44
C ARG A 68 -1.84 -3.50 -5.02
N ILE A 69 -2.75 -3.95 -4.16
CA ILE A 69 -2.82 -5.34 -3.70
C ILE A 69 -4.22 -5.89 -3.95
N VAL A 70 -4.33 -6.97 -4.70
CA VAL A 70 -5.59 -7.69 -4.91
C VAL A 70 -5.42 -9.13 -4.43
N LYS A 71 -6.38 -9.64 -3.65
CA LYS A 71 -6.44 -11.03 -3.19
C LYS A 71 -7.69 -11.69 -3.77
N GLY A 72 -7.55 -12.81 -4.47
CA GLY A 72 -8.67 -13.52 -5.08
C GLY A 72 -8.28 -14.87 -5.67
N GLY A 73 -9.17 -15.86 -5.59
CA GLY A 73 -8.91 -17.19 -6.15
C GLY A 73 -7.66 -17.89 -5.59
N GLY A 74 -7.30 -17.63 -4.32
CA GLY A 74 -6.09 -18.16 -3.69
C GLY A 74 -4.78 -17.52 -4.17
N ARG A 75 -4.83 -16.39 -4.88
CA ARG A 75 -3.67 -15.67 -5.42
C ARG A 75 -3.63 -14.24 -4.93
N TYR A 76 -2.42 -13.68 -4.92
CA TYR A 76 -2.18 -12.25 -4.75
C TYR A 76 -1.66 -11.65 -6.05
N TRP A 77 -2.16 -10.47 -6.39
CA TRP A 77 -1.55 -9.59 -7.37
C TRP A 77 -1.03 -8.37 -6.63
N LEU A 78 0.28 -8.15 -6.76
CA LEU A 78 0.97 -7.01 -6.18
C LEU A 78 1.58 -6.19 -7.32
N ASP A 79 1.11 -4.96 -7.46
CA ASP A 79 1.67 -3.97 -8.38
C ASP A 79 2.48 -2.95 -7.58
N LEU A 80 3.78 -2.87 -7.87
CA LEU A 80 4.73 -1.92 -7.28
C LEU A 80 5.29 -0.94 -8.33
N SER A 81 4.68 -0.82 -9.50
CA SER A 81 5.16 0.08 -10.57
C SER A 81 5.25 1.56 -10.16
N GLY A 82 4.48 1.95 -9.15
CA GLY A 82 4.51 3.28 -8.53
C GLY A 82 5.66 3.49 -7.53
N ILE A 83 6.44 2.45 -7.24
CA ILE A 83 7.58 2.45 -6.34
C ILE A 83 8.85 2.22 -7.17
N ARG A 84 9.79 3.15 -7.05
CA ARG A 84 11.11 3.03 -7.70
C ARG A 84 12.02 2.07 -6.94
N CYS A 85 12.00 2.13 -5.61
CA CYS A 85 12.78 1.29 -4.72
C CYS A 85 11.96 1.03 -3.46
N LEU A 86 11.95 -0.22 -3.00
CA LEU A 86 11.35 -0.62 -1.74
C LEU A 86 12.46 -1.22 -0.87
N GLU A 87 12.75 -0.58 0.25
CA GLU A 87 13.74 -1.01 1.23
C GLU A 87 13.02 -1.57 2.47
N PHE A 88 13.48 -2.70 2.99
CA PHE A 88 12.96 -3.31 4.21
C PHE A 88 14.08 -4.09 4.91
N SER A 89 13.98 -4.25 6.23
CA SER A 89 14.99 -4.97 7.01
C SER A 89 15.01 -6.46 6.63
N SER A 90 16.19 -7.06 6.68
CA SER A 90 16.43 -8.49 6.45
C SER A 90 16.45 -9.34 7.73
N ASP A 91 16.28 -8.71 8.89
CA ASP A 91 16.42 -9.35 10.21
C ASP A 91 15.24 -10.23 10.62
#